data_AF-A0AB38F5E4-F1
#
_entry.id   AF-A0AB38F5E4-F1
#
_cell.length_a   1.000
_cell.length_b   1.000
_cell.length_c   1.000
_cell.angle_alpha   90.00
_cell.angle_beta   90.00
_cell.angle_gamma   90.00
#
_symmetry.space_group_name_H-M   'P 1'
#
loop_
_entity.id
_entity.type
_entity.pdbx_description
1 polymer ?
#
loop_
_entity_poly.entity_id
_entity_poly.type
_entity_poly.pdbx_seq_one_letter_code
_entity_poly.pdbx_strand_id
1 'polypeptide(L)'
;MIEDSTEPLTPTPGPTRLIPRRRPDGRELLGTAKGILIAGRGCSDAQAFDELLDVARRHHLTVLGAARSLVDLAAGPSPRRRSPEATRFEEWEQLVNQLPPRRHAQAS
;
A
#
# COMPACT_ATOMS: atom_id res chain seq x y z
N MET A 1 40.14 4.10 53.18
CA MET A 1 39.68 3.11 52.20
C MET A 1 38.59 3.80 51.39
N ILE A 2 38.87 4.16 50.14
CA ILE A 2 37.92 4.83 49.25
C ILE A 2 37.57 3.77 48.21
N GLU A 3 36.33 3.28 48.20
CA GLU A 3 35.86 2.39 47.15
C GLU A 3 35.57 3.22 45.89
N ASP A 4 36.42 3.01 44.89
CA ASP A 4 36.26 3.42 43.51
C ASP A 4 35.18 2.53 42.87
N SER A 5 33.91 2.91 43.03
CA SER A 5 32.80 2.24 42.35
C SER A 5 32.72 2.77 40.91
N THR A 6 33.53 2.20 40.02
CA THR A 6 33.35 2.34 38.58
C THR A 6 32.18 1.46 38.12
N GLU A 7 30.99 2.06 37.98
CA GLU A 7 29.85 1.38 37.37
C GLU A 7 30.02 1.37 35.83
N PRO A 8 29.97 0.19 35.17
CA PRO A 8 29.99 0.13 33.72
C PRO A 8 28.63 0.60 33.18
N LEU A 9 28.59 1.83 32.67
CA LEU A 9 27.48 2.37 31.90
C LEU A 9 27.23 1.49 30.68
N THR A 10 26.23 0.63 30.79
CA THR A 10 25.69 -0.14 29.66
C THR A 10 25.23 0.83 28.57
N PRO A 11 25.60 0.60 27.29
CA PRO A 11 25.11 1.43 26.20
C PRO A 11 23.60 1.17 26.06
N THR A 12 22.81 2.11 26.54
CA THR A 12 21.37 2.11 26.34
C THR A 12 21.12 2.10 24.82
N PRO A 13 20.40 1.11 24.25
CA PRO A 13 20.04 1.16 22.85
C PRO A 13 19.19 2.41 22.65
N GLY A 14 19.76 3.39 21.95
CA GLY A 14 19.07 4.64 21.62
C GLY A 14 17.73 4.31 20.95
N PRO A 15 16.71 5.16 21.13
CA PRO A 15 15.37 4.90 20.60
C PRO A 15 15.53 4.58 19.12
N THR A 16 15.19 3.33 18.77
CA THR A 16 15.16 2.86 17.39
C THR A 16 14.43 3.92 16.59
N ARG A 17 15.15 4.62 15.70
CA ARG A 17 14.51 5.55 14.78
C ARG A 17 13.54 4.72 13.97
N LEU A 18 12.27 4.72 14.37
CA LEU A 18 11.18 4.20 13.59
C LEU A 18 11.18 5.06 12.34
N ILE A 19 11.84 4.58 11.28
CA ILE A 19 11.78 5.21 9.97
C ILE A 19 10.29 5.36 9.68
N PRO A 20 9.76 6.59 9.57
CA PRO A 20 8.36 6.77 9.24
C PRO A 20 8.17 6.02 7.93
N ARG A 21 7.34 4.97 7.94
CA ARG A 21 6.98 4.30 6.69
C ARG A 21 6.32 5.37 5.85
N ARG A 22 7.05 5.88 4.86
CA ARG A 22 6.59 6.95 3.96
C ARG A 22 5.23 6.51 3.46
N ARG A 23 4.20 7.34 3.67
CA ARG A 23 2.96 7.13 2.94
C ARG A 23 3.35 7.23 1.46
N PRO A 24 2.95 6.27 0.61
CA PRO A 24 3.30 6.33 -0.80
C PRO A 24 2.79 7.67 -1.34
N ASP A 25 3.69 8.43 -1.98
CA ASP A 25 3.35 9.71 -2.57
C ASP A 25 2.29 9.49 -3.66
N GLY A 26 1.42 10.47 -3.93
CA GLY A 26 0.25 10.25 -4.81
C GLY A 26 0.58 9.70 -6.20
N ARG A 27 1.77 10.03 -6.72
CA ARG A 27 2.31 9.50 -7.99
C ARG A 27 2.65 8.01 -7.90
N GLU A 28 3.25 7.57 -6.80
CA GLU A 28 3.59 6.17 -6.56
C GLU A 28 2.32 5.32 -6.38
N LEU A 29 1.33 5.86 -5.68
CA LEU A 29 0.03 5.21 -5.51
C LEU A 29 -0.66 5.02 -6.87
N LEU A 30 -0.68 6.07 -7.70
CA LEU A 30 -1.25 6.02 -9.05
C LEU A 30 -0.50 5.01 -9.94
N GLY A 31 0.83 5.01 -9.91
CA GLY A 31 1.64 4.04 -10.65
C GLY A 31 1.35 2.60 -10.22
N THR A 32 1.19 2.35 -8.92
CA THR A 32 0.85 1.03 -8.38
C THR A 32 -0.53 0.57 -8.87
N ALA A 33 -1.54 1.43 -8.81
CA ALA A 33 -2.89 1.13 -9.29
C ALA A 33 -2.90 0.79 -10.79
N LYS A 34 -2.21 1.59 -11.60
CA LYS A 34 -2.08 1.31 -13.04
C LYS A 34 -1.39 -0.02 -13.31
N GLY A 35 -0.31 -0.33 -12.58
CA GLY A 35 0.36 -1.62 -12.68
C GLY A 35 -0.52 -2.82 -12.34
N ILE A 36 -1.47 -2.67 -11.39
CA ILE A 36 -2.48 -3.70 -11.09
C ILE A 36 -3.41 -3.94 -12.30
N LEU A 37 -3.92 -2.87 -12.92
CA LEU A 37 -4.81 -2.98 -14.09
C LEU A 37 -4.10 -3.55 -15.32
N ILE A 38 -2.86 -3.13 -15.58
CA ILE A 38 -2.04 -3.66 -16.68
C ILE A 38 -1.81 -5.15 -16.48
N ALA A 39 -1.43 -5.58 -15.27
CA ALA A 39 -1.20 -7.00 -14.98
C ALA A 39 -2.48 -7.84 -15.07
N GLY A 40 -3.63 -7.28 -14.67
CA GLY A 40 -4.91 -7.99 -14.64
C GLY A 40 -5.63 -8.05 -15.99
N ARG A 41 -5.47 -7.03 -16.85
CA ARG A 41 -6.21 -6.92 -18.12
C ARG A 41 -5.33 -6.91 -19.38
N GLY A 42 -4.00 -6.81 -19.24
CA GLY A 42 -3.09 -6.66 -20.37
C GLY A 42 -3.25 -5.34 -21.14
N CYS A 43 -3.74 -4.28 -20.48
CA CYS A 43 -3.98 -2.98 -21.10
C CYS A 43 -2.73 -2.08 -21.12
N SER A 44 -2.76 -1.01 -21.90
CA SER A 44 -1.72 0.03 -21.90
C SER A 44 -1.80 0.96 -20.69
N ASP A 45 -0.72 1.69 -20.43
CA ASP A 45 -0.64 2.67 -19.35
C ASP A 45 -1.71 3.78 -19.43
N ALA A 46 -2.04 4.23 -20.65
CA ALA A 46 -3.10 5.22 -20.90
C ALA A 46 -4.49 4.62 -20.59
N GLN A 47 -4.76 3.42 -21.10
CA GLN A 47 -6.04 2.72 -20.85
C GLN A 47 -6.24 2.43 -19.35
N ALA A 48 -5.17 2.07 -18.63
CA ALA A 48 -5.23 1.89 -17.19
C ALA A 48 -5.58 3.19 -16.45
N PHE A 49 -5.09 4.33 -16.92
CA PHE A 49 -5.48 5.63 -16.35
C PHE A 49 -6.93 6.00 -16.68
N ASP A 50 -7.38 5.74 -17.91
CA ASP A 50 -8.76 5.99 -18.33
C ASP A 50 -9.76 5.15 -17.52
N GLU A 51 -9.44 3.89 -17.21
CA GLU A 51 -10.28 3.05 -16.33
C GLU A 51 -10.36 3.62 -14.91
N LEU A 52 -9.23 4.10 -14.34
CA LEU A 52 -9.25 4.78 -13.04
C LEU A 52 -10.10 6.05 -13.07
N LEU A 53 -10.05 6.81 -14.18
CA LEU A 53 -10.85 8.01 -14.36
C LEU A 53 -12.35 7.69 -14.50
N ASP A 54 -12.69 6.64 -15.25
CA ASP A 54 -14.07 6.17 -15.43
C ASP A 54 -14.69 5.74 -14.09
N VAL A 55 -14.00 4.90 -13.32
CA VAL A 55 -14.45 4.47 -11.98
C VAL A 55 -14.56 5.66 -11.03
N ALA A 56 -13.58 6.56 -11.05
CA ALA A 56 -13.64 7.78 -10.24
C ALA A 56 -14.89 8.61 -10.56
N ARG A 57 -15.26 8.75 -11.83
CA ARG A 57 -16.47 9.47 -12.25
C ARG A 57 -17.75 8.76 -11.86
N ARG A 58 -17.86 7.45 -12.09
CA ARG A 58 -19.05 6.64 -11.75
C ARG A 58 -19.34 6.60 -10.26
N HIS A 59 -18.30 6.69 -9.43
CA HIS A 59 -18.42 6.59 -7.97
C HIS A 59 -18.15 7.91 -7.24
N HIS A 60 -18.06 9.03 -7.97
CA HIS A 60 -17.84 10.37 -7.41
C HIS A 60 -16.58 10.47 -6.53
N LEU A 61 -15.51 9.80 -6.91
CA LEU A 61 -14.20 9.85 -6.25
C LEU A 61 -13.22 10.72 -7.02
N THR A 62 -12.12 11.09 -6.36
CA THR A 62 -10.92 11.54 -7.08
C THR A 62 -10.21 10.33 -7.69
N VAL A 63 -9.46 10.53 -8.78
CA VAL A 63 -8.63 9.46 -9.40
C VAL A 63 -7.66 8.86 -8.38
N LEU A 64 -7.10 9.68 -7.48
CA LEU A 64 -6.22 9.20 -6.41
C LEU A 64 -6.98 8.36 -5.36
N GLY A 65 -8.23 8.72 -5.07
CA GLY A 65 -9.12 7.94 -4.21
C GLY A 65 -9.45 6.57 -4.82
N ALA A 66 -9.79 6.54 -6.11
CA ALA A 66 -10.02 5.30 -6.85
C ALA A 66 -8.75 4.42 -6.87
N ALA A 67 -7.58 5.00 -7.14
CA ALA A 67 -6.30 4.31 -7.08
C ALA A 67 -6.03 3.73 -5.68
N ARG A 68 -6.37 4.46 -4.61
CA ARG A 68 -6.22 3.97 -3.23
C ARG A 68 -7.10 2.76 -2.96
N SER A 69 -8.37 2.83 -3.33
CA SER A 69 -9.31 1.71 -3.17
C SER A 69 -8.83 0.46 -3.91
N LEU A 70 -8.32 0.59 -5.15
CA LEU A 70 -7.78 -0.55 -5.91
C LEU A 70 -6.56 -1.17 -5.22
N VAL A 71 -5.63 -0.33 -4.75
CA VAL A 71 -4.41 -0.81 -4.07
C VAL A 71 -4.75 -1.48 -2.74
N ASP A 72 -5.66 -0.92 -1.96
CA ASP A 72 -6.11 -1.51 -0.70
C ASP A 72 -6.87 -2.83 -0.94
N LEU A 73 -7.66 -2.93 -2.02
CA LEU A 73 -8.30 -4.17 -2.43
C LEU A 73 -7.27 -5.26 -2.80
N ALA A 74 -6.28 -4.92 -3.63
CA ALA A 74 -5.21 -5.83 -4.04
C ALA A 74 -4.25 -6.24 -2.91
N ALA A 75 -4.15 -5.43 -1.85
CA ALA A 75 -3.36 -5.76 -0.66
C ALA A 75 -4.03 -6.83 0.23
N GLY A 76 -5.30 -7.14 -0.01
CA GLY A 76 -6.06 -8.12 0.77
C GLY A 76 -6.39 -7.64 2.20
N PRO A 77 -7.05 -8.49 3.01
CA PRO A 77 -7.48 -8.14 4.37
C PRO A 77 -6.29 -8.02 5.33
N SER A 78 -5.57 -6.89 5.28
CA SER A 78 -4.55 -6.56 6.29
C SER A 78 -5.20 -5.82 7.46
N PRO A 79 -5.12 -6.32 8.71
CA PRO A 79 -5.68 -5.63 9.88
C PRO A 79 -5.03 -4.26 10.13
N ARG A 80 -3.82 -4.01 9.60
CA ARG A 80 -3.10 -2.72 9.73
C ARG A 80 -3.42 -1.69 8.65
N ARG A 81 -4.08 -2.09 7.57
CA ARG A 81 -4.31 -1.25 6.37
C ARG A 81 -5.78 -1.20 5.95
N ARG A 82 -6.69 -1.66 6.80
CA ARG A 82 -8.12 -1.50 6.59
C ARG A 82 -8.49 -0.03 6.74
N SER A 83 -8.57 0.69 5.63
CA SER A 83 -9.29 1.96 5.60
C SER A 83 -10.78 1.60 5.74
N PRO A 84 -11.50 2.11 6.76
CA PRO A 84 -12.93 1.81 6.94
C PRO A 84 -13.80 2.32 5.78
N GLU A 85 -13.22 3.12 4.89
CA GLU A 85 -13.82 3.74 3.71
C GLU A 85 -13.33 3.13 2.38
N ALA A 86 -12.70 1.95 2.40
CA ALA A 86 -12.32 1.26 1.17
C ALA A 86 -13.56 0.75 0.43
N THR A 87 -14.08 1.56 -0.49
CA THR A 87 -15.14 1.16 -1.42
C THR A 87 -14.64 -0.01 -2.26
N ARG A 88 -15.32 -1.15 -2.16
CA ARG A 88 -15.06 -2.34 -2.97
C ARG A 88 -15.90 -2.27 -4.23
N PHE A 89 -15.25 -2.37 -5.38
CA PHE A 89 -15.90 -2.38 -6.68
C PHE A 89 -15.89 -3.81 -7.20
N GLU A 90 -17.07 -4.41 -7.42
CA GLU A 90 -17.19 -5.82 -7.89
C GLU A 90 -16.35 -6.08 -9.16
N GLU A 91 -16.31 -5.11 -10.07
CA GLU A 91 -15.51 -5.16 -11.31
C GLU A 91 -13.99 -5.27 -11.07
N TRP A 92 -13.51 -4.78 -9.93
CA TRP A 92 -12.11 -4.89 -9.52
C TRP A 92 -11.85 -6.07 -8.59
N GLU A 93 -12.85 -6.54 -7.84
CA GLU A 93 -12.74 -7.77 -7.06
C GLU A 93 -12.47 -8.98 -7.96
N GLN A 94 -13.19 -9.09 -9.09
CA GLN A 94 -12.93 -10.14 -10.07
C GLN A 94 -11.53 -10.02 -10.70
N LEU A 95 -11.07 -8.81 -10.98
CA LEU A 95 -9.73 -8.56 -11.50
C LEU A 95 -8.64 -8.98 -10.52
N VAL A 96 -8.77 -8.60 -9.24
CA VAL A 96 -7.81 -8.96 -8.20
C VAL A 96 -7.79 -10.46 -7.95
N ASN A 97 -8.94 -11.13 -8.03
CA ASN A 97 -9.02 -12.60 -7.92
C ASN A 97 -8.38 -13.35 -9.10
N GLN A 98 -8.25 -12.71 -10.27
CA GLN A 98 -7.58 -13.27 -11.44
C GLN A 98 -6.06 -13.05 -11.42
N LEU A 99 -5.56 -12.12 -10.60
CA LEU A 99 -4.13 -11.92 -10.43
C LEU A 99 -3.53 -13.11 -9.66
N PRO A 100 -2.35 -13.61 -10.06
CA PRO A 100 -1.65 -14.60 -9.24
C PRO A 100 -1.47 -14.02 -7.83
N PRO A 101 -1.66 -14.83 -6.76
CA PRO A 101 -1.49 -14.34 -5.39
C PRO A 101 -0.12 -13.70 -5.32
N ARG A 102 -0.10 -12.38 -5.03
CA ARG A 102 1.17 -11.67 -4.85
C ARG A 102 1.86 -12.39 -3.72
N ARG A 103 2.88 -13.17 -4.07
CA ARG A 103 3.75 -13.84 -3.11
C ARG A 103 4.18 -12.74 -2.17
N HIS A 104 3.61 -12.74 -0.98
CA HIS A 104 4.10 -11.94 0.10
C HIS A 104 5.55 -12.39 0.21
N ALA A 105 6.48 -11.58 -0.32
CA ALA A 105 7.86 -11.67 0.04
C ALA A 105 7.89 -11.31 1.53
N GLN A 106 7.52 -12.29 2.36
CA GLN A 106 7.88 -12.34 3.76
C GLN A 106 9.39 -12.49 3.74
N ALA A 107 10.06 -11.34 3.71
CA ALA A 107 11.44 -11.27 4.13
C ALA A 107 11.45 -11.55 5.64
N SER A 108 12.08 -12.69 5.96
CA SER A 108 12.73 -13.09 7.22
C SER A 108 11.88 -13.15 8.48
#